data_AF-A0A7V4P8A7-F1
#
_entry.id   AF-A0A7V4P8A7-F1
#
_cell.length_a   1.000
_cell.length_b   1.000
_cell.length_c   1.000
_cell.angle_alpha   90.00
_cell.angle_beta   90.00
_cell.angle_gamma   90.00
#
_symmetry.space_group_name_H-M   'P 1'
#
loop_
_entity.id
_entity.type
_entity.pdbx_description
1 polymer ?
#
loop_
_entity_poly.entity_id
_entity_poly.type
_entity_poly.pdbx_seq_one_letter_code
_entity_poly.pdbx_strand_id
1 'polypeptide(L)'
;MTKRKPATAGPKAPVRARKRSASRTAVAAPPAPGLYAVHPGVLLVQKWIVELPGKTGRTLDEWVQLIRQEGPRSEPLCRSWLQQEFRLGTNMAGWLAEKALGNPLADDSPEAYLRAAPVYVEQMYAGAKAQLRPLHDELVRLIRQLGSDVRICPCRTIVPLYRRHVFAEIKPATQRRIDLGLALGEEPFTTRLLDTGGRAKKHRITHKVLLTSLTDIDLQVKRWLKQAYERDGEA
;
A
#
# COMPACT_ATOMS: atom_id res chain seq x y z
N MET A 1 50.68 -40.55 -67.12
CA MET A 1 50.62 -41.77 -66.27
C MET A 1 50.84 -41.27 -64.84
N THR A 2 49.96 -41.41 -63.84
CA THR A 2 49.25 -42.60 -63.35
C THR A 2 48.08 -42.15 -62.44
N LYS A 3 47.16 -43.08 -62.14
CA LYS A 3 45.80 -42.91 -61.60
C LYS A 3 45.71 -42.70 -60.06
N ARG A 4 44.59 -42.10 -59.62
CA ARG A 4 43.68 -42.35 -58.44
C ARG A 4 44.31 -42.82 -57.11
N LYS A 5 43.92 -42.32 -55.93
CA LYS A 5 42.59 -42.40 -55.24
C LYS A 5 42.66 -41.62 -53.89
N PRO A 6 41.52 -41.30 -53.23
CA PRO A 6 41.44 -40.45 -52.04
C PRO A 6 41.25 -41.24 -50.73
N ALA A 7 41.61 -40.64 -49.59
CA ALA A 7 41.31 -41.03 -48.21
C ALA A 7 41.81 -39.88 -47.30
N THR A 8 41.24 -39.46 -46.18
CA THR A 8 40.09 -39.87 -45.37
C THR A 8 39.86 -38.70 -44.38
N ALA A 9 38.61 -38.33 -44.15
CA ALA A 9 38.24 -37.35 -43.13
C ALA A 9 38.43 -37.94 -41.71
N GLY A 10 39.24 -37.28 -40.89
CA GLY A 10 39.32 -37.50 -39.43
C GLY A 10 38.48 -36.48 -38.66
N PRO A 11 37.95 -36.82 -37.48
CA PRO A 11 36.80 -36.14 -36.89
C PRO A 11 37.19 -34.84 -36.17
N LYS A 12 36.42 -33.76 -36.41
CA LYS A 12 36.45 -32.54 -35.58
C LYS A 12 35.77 -32.83 -34.23
N ALA A 13 36.48 -32.57 -33.15
CA ALA A 13 35.96 -32.62 -31.79
C ALA A 13 34.77 -31.65 -31.61
N PRO A 14 33.73 -32.00 -30.82
CA PRO A 14 32.59 -31.12 -30.62
C PRO A 14 32.97 -29.99 -29.67
N VAL A 15 32.76 -28.75 -30.12
CA VAL A 15 32.80 -27.54 -29.29
C VAL A 15 31.69 -27.66 -28.25
N ARG A 16 32.08 -27.79 -26.98
CA ARG A 16 31.16 -27.91 -25.84
C ARG A 16 30.42 -26.59 -25.64
N ALA A 17 29.16 -26.54 -26.08
CA ALA A 17 28.27 -25.41 -25.87
C ALA A 17 28.08 -25.15 -24.36
N ARG A 18 28.53 -23.99 -23.89
CA ARG A 18 28.17 -23.47 -22.56
C ARG A 18 26.66 -23.21 -22.52
N LYS A 19 25.92 -24.06 -21.83
CA LYS A 19 24.52 -23.78 -21.47
C LYS A 19 24.49 -22.52 -20.60
N ARG A 20 24.00 -21.41 -21.16
CA ARG A 20 23.59 -20.24 -20.37
C ARG A 20 22.43 -20.68 -19.49
N SER A 21 22.66 -20.74 -18.19
CA SER A 21 21.61 -20.86 -17.18
C SER A 21 20.72 -19.63 -17.30
N ALA A 22 19.50 -19.80 -17.81
CA ALA A 22 18.47 -18.79 -17.74
C ALA A 22 18.00 -18.71 -16.29
N SER A 23 18.43 -17.66 -15.59
CA SER A 23 17.85 -17.25 -14.31
C SER A 23 16.38 -16.92 -14.55
N ARG A 24 15.49 -17.86 -14.20
CA ARG A 24 14.05 -17.58 -14.09
C ARG A 24 13.87 -16.61 -12.94
N THR A 25 13.66 -15.34 -13.24
CA THR A 25 13.07 -14.39 -12.30
C THR A 25 11.74 -14.99 -11.88
N ALA A 26 11.65 -15.51 -10.66
CA ALA A 26 10.38 -15.93 -10.08
C ALA A 26 9.52 -14.68 -9.95
N VAL A 27 8.59 -14.49 -10.87
CA VAL A 27 7.50 -13.54 -10.69
C VAL A 27 6.74 -14.02 -9.46
N ALA A 28 6.75 -13.22 -8.39
CA ALA A 28 6.01 -13.52 -7.18
C ALA A 28 4.55 -13.83 -7.56
N ALA A 29 4.03 -14.95 -7.06
CA ALA A 29 2.66 -15.35 -7.33
C ALA A 29 1.69 -14.22 -6.95
N PRO A 30 0.62 -13.99 -7.73
CA PRO A 30 -0.39 -13.02 -7.35
C PRO A 30 -0.96 -13.35 -5.97
N PRO A 31 -1.30 -12.34 -5.15
CA PRO A 31 -1.82 -12.57 -3.82
C PRO A 31 -3.12 -13.38 -3.88
N ALA A 32 -3.28 -14.33 -2.95
CA ALA A 32 -4.47 -15.17 -2.85
C ALA A 32 -5.74 -14.31 -2.65
N PRO A 33 -6.90 -14.76 -3.15
CA PRO A 33 -8.20 -14.17 -2.79
C PRO A 33 -8.31 -14.05 -1.26
N GLY A 34 -8.64 -12.85 -0.77
CA GLY A 34 -8.75 -12.58 0.67
C GLY A 34 -7.46 -12.10 1.36
N LEU A 35 -6.41 -11.68 0.63
CA LEU A 35 -5.23 -11.07 1.26
C LEU A 35 -5.53 -9.71 1.93
N TYR A 36 -6.33 -8.88 1.25
CA TYR A 36 -6.61 -7.52 1.71
C TYR A 36 -7.98 -7.43 2.36
N ALA A 37 -8.08 -6.54 3.34
CA ALA A 37 -9.30 -6.21 4.03
C ALA A 37 -9.67 -4.75 3.76
N VAL A 38 -10.96 -4.43 3.84
CA VAL A 38 -11.49 -3.08 3.61
C VAL A 38 -10.84 -2.10 4.59
N HIS A 39 -10.29 -1.01 4.06
CA HIS A 39 -9.71 0.05 4.87
C HIS A 39 -10.81 0.74 5.71
N PRO A 40 -10.61 0.98 7.03
CA PRO A 40 -11.62 1.63 7.89
C PRO A 40 -12.16 2.95 7.35
N GLY A 41 -11.31 3.74 6.67
CA GLY A 41 -11.72 4.98 6.01
C GLY A 41 -12.80 4.81 4.96
N VAL A 42 -12.87 3.66 4.26
CA VAL A 42 -13.93 3.37 3.29
C VAL A 42 -15.28 3.25 3.99
N LEU A 43 -15.31 2.56 5.13
CA LEU A 43 -16.53 2.40 5.93
C LEU A 43 -17.01 3.75 6.51
N LEU A 44 -16.07 4.61 6.91
CA LEU A 44 -16.39 5.97 7.35
C LEU A 44 -17.02 6.80 6.22
N VAL A 45 -16.48 6.70 5.00
CA VAL A 45 -17.04 7.37 3.82
C VAL A 45 -18.43 6.83 3.50
N GLN A 46 -18.65 5.52 3.52
CA GLN A 46 -19.98 4.94 3.28
C GLN A 46 -21.01 5.43 4.30
N LYS A 47 -20.66 5.42 5.58
CA LYS A 47 -21.53 5.95 6.63
C LYS A 47 -21.88 7.41 6.36
N TRP A 48 -20.91 8.22 5.98
CA TRP A 48 -21.14 9.62 5.63
C TRP A 48 -22.06 9.77 4.42
N ILE A 49 -21.87 8.97 3.36
CA ILE A 49 -22.74 9.00 2.16
C ILE A 49 -24.19 8.70 2.52
N VAL A 50 -24.44 7.72 3.38
CA VAL A 50 -25.79 7.37 3.85
C VAL A 50 -26.43 8.50 4.66
N GLU A 51 -25.66 9.19 5.50
CA GLU A 51 -26.15 10.29 6.32
C GLU A 51 -26.28 11.63 5.57
N LEU A 52 -25.63 11.76 4.41
CA LEU A 52 -25.52 13.02 3.66
C LEU A 52 -26.88 13.62 3.25
N PRO A 53 -27.86 12.84 2.72
CA PRO A 53 -29.18 13.38 2.37
C PRO A 53 -29.91 13.95 3.58
N GLY A 54 -29.86 13.28 4.73
CA GLY A 54 -30.50 13.75 5.96
C GLY A 54 -29.89 15.04 6.50
N LYS A 55 -28.60 15.30 6.21
CA LYS A 55 -27.88 16.52 6.65
C LYS A 55 -27.97 17.68 5.66
N THR A 56 -28.16 17.41 4.37
CA THR A 56 -28.00 18.42 3.31
C THR A 56 -29.18 18.52 2.35
N GLY A 57 -30.13 17.59 2.41
CA GLY A 57 -31.25 17.51 1.47
C GLY A 57 -30.88 16.99 0.08
N ARG A 58 -29.62 16.60 -0.15
CA ARG A 58 -29.12 16.09 -1.44
C ARG A 58 -28.27 14.84 -1.24
N THR A 59 -28.37 13.92 -2.18
CA THR A 59 -27.50 12.75 -2.31
C THR A 59 -26.09 13.15 -2.77
N LEU A 60 -25.12 12.23 -2.61
CA LEU A 60 -23.76 12.47 -3.08
C LEU A 60 -23.74 12.73 -4.60
N ASP A 61 -24.50 11.96 -5.38
CA ASP A 61 -24.52 12.09 -6.83
C ASP A 61 -25.10 13.43 -7.28
N GLU A 62 -26.17 13.90 -6.62
CA GLU A 62 -26.74 15.23 -6.88
C GLU A 62 -25.74 16.34 -6.55
N TRP A 63 -24.99 16.22 -5.45
CA TRP A 63 -23.92 17.17 -5.12
C TRP A 63 -22.80 17.14 -6.15
N VAL A 64 -22.33 15.96 -6.54
CA VAL A 64 -21.26 15.80 -7.54
C VAL A 64 -21.71 16.39 -8.87
N GLN A 65 -22.94 16.15 -9.28
CA GLN A 65 -23.51 16.73 -10.49
C GLN A 65 -23.58 18.25 -10.41
N LEU A 66 -24.09 18.80 -9.31
CA LEU A 66 -24.16 20.25 -9.08
C LEU A 66 -22.78 20.90 -9.12
N ILE A 67 -21.79 20.33 -8.44
CA ILE A 67 -20.40 20.82 -8.46
C ILE A 67 -19.81 20.74 -9.87
N ARG A 68 -20.09 19.66 -10.60
CA ARG A 68 -19.63 19.52 -11.99
C ARG A 68 -20.32 20.50 -12.95
N GLN A 69 -21.54 20.92 -12.68
CA GLN A 69 -22.25 21.86 -13.53
C GLN A 69 -21.88 23.32 -13.21
N GLU A 70 -21.88 23.67 -11.92
CA GLU A 70 -21.85 25.07 -11.46
C GLU A 70 -20.60 25.41 -10.64
N GLY A 71 -19.91 24.40 -10.12
CA GLY A 71 -18.81 24.56 -9.18
C GLY A 71 -17.47 24.95 -9.85
N PRO A 72 -16.61 25.70 -9.13
CA PRO A 72 -15.24 25.97 -9.55
C PRO A 72 -14.45 24.68 -9.82
N ARG A 73 -13.54 24.70 -10.80
CA ARG A 73 -12.74 23.51 -11.19
C ARG A 73 -11.51 23.25 -10.31
N SER A 74 -11.15 24.23 -9.48
CA SER A 74 -10.08 24.10 -8.50
C SER A 74 -10.67 23.61 -7.17
N GLU A 75 -10.10 22.54 -6.60
CA GLU A 75 -10.57 21.96 -5.34
C GLU A 75 -10.62 22.99 -4.18
N PRO A 76 -9.58 23.82 -3.93
CA PRO A 76 -9.67 24.90 -2.96
C PRO A 76 -10.83 25.87 -3.20
N LEU A 77 -11.05 26.31 -4.44
CA LEU A 77 -12.13 27.25 -4.78
C LEU A 77 -13.51 26.60 -4.65
N CYS A 78 -13.64 25.35 -5.06
CA CYS A 78 -14.87 24.59 -4.91
C CYS A 78 -15.25 24.39 -3.45
N ARG A 79 -14.27 24.07 -2.59
CA ARG A 79 -14.47 23.99 -1.14
C ARG A 79 -14.99 25.31 -0.58
N SER A 80 -14.37 26.44 -0.93
CA SER A 80 -14.83 27.76 -0.47
C SER A 80 -16.23 28.11 -0.98
N TRP A 81 -16.52 27.82 -2.24
CA TRP A 81 -17.85 28.02 -2.85
C TRP A 81 -18.93 27.22 -2.12
N LEU A 82 -18.68 25.93 -1.82
CA LEU A 82 -19.60 25.08 -1.06
C LEU A 82 -19.86 25.59 0.36
N GLN A 83 -18.85 26.18 1.01
CA GLN A 83 -19.00 26.78 2.34
C GLN A 83 -19.80 28.09 2.28
N GLN A 84 -19.62 28.90 1.25
CA GLN A 84 -20.24 30.21 1.12
C GLN A 84 -21.70 30.11 0.67
N GLU A 85 -21.95 29.40 -0.43
CA GLU A 85 -23.28 29.31 -1.06
C GLU A 85 -24.22 28.35 -0.33
N PHE A 86 -23.68 27.20 0.11
CA PHE A 86 -24.48 26.12 0.70
C PHE A 86 -24.28 25.97 2.21
N ARG A 87 -23.50 26.87 2.83
CA ARG A 87 -23.22 26.88 4.28
C ARG A 87 -22.70 25.54 4.81
N LEU A 88 -22.05 24.74 3.96
CA LEU A 88 -21.51 23.45 4.36
C LEU A 88 -20.29 23.63 5.26
N GLY A 89 -20.16 22.77 6.28
CA GLY A 89 -18.97 22.75 7.14
C GLY A 89 -17.70 22.32 6.38
N THR A 90 -16.53 22.69 6.91
CA THR A 90 -15.22 22.51 6.26
C THR A 90 -14.98 21.09 5.72
N ASN A 91 -15.26 20.07 6.53
CA ASN A 91 -15.01 18.67 6.15
C ASN A 91 -15.93 18.20 5.02
N MET A 92 -17.21 18.56 5.09
CA MET A 92 -18.21 18.16 4.10
C MET A 92 -17.93 18.84 2.75
N ALA A 93 -17.66 20.14 2.76
CA ALA A 93 -17.26 20.89 1.58
C ALA A 93 -15.98 20.32 0.94
N GLY A 94 -14.99 19.92 1.75
CA GLY A 94 -13.76 19.29 1.28
C GLY A 94 -14.03 17.95 0.58
N TRP A 95 -14.75 17.04 1.21
CA TRP A 95 -15.04 15.72 0.64
C TRP A 95 -15.85 15.80 -0.65
N LEU A 96 -16.84 16.69 -0.72
CA LEU A 96 -17.62 16.88 -1.95
C LEU A 96 -16.78 17.46 -3.09
N ALA A 97 -15.93 18.46 -2.82
CA ALA A 97 -15.02 19.03 -3.81
C ALA A 97 -14.03 17.98 -4.35
N GLU A 98 -13.39 17.21 -3.45
CA GLU A 98 -12.45 16.14 -3.83
C GLU A 98 -13.12 15.06 -4.68
N LYS A 99 -14.33 14.62 -4.29
CA LYS A 99 -15.10 13.61 -5.04
C LYS A 99 -15.56 14.13 -6.40
N ALA A 100 -15.94 15.40 -6.52
CA ALA A 100 -16.41 15.95 -7.77
C ALA A 100 -15.30 16.22 -8.79
N LEU A 101 -14.10 16.63 -8.33
CA LEU A 101 -13.07 17.25 -9.17
C LEU A 101 -11.79 16.43 -9.42
N GLY A 102 -11.47 15.41 -8.64
CA GLY A 102 -10.08 14.92 -8.68
C GLY A 102 -9.80 13.48 -8.30
N ASN A 103 -10.78 12.71 -7.87
CA ASN A 103 -10.59 11.27 -7.70
C ASN A 103 -11.82 10.50 -8.18
N PRO A 104 -11.67 9.56 -9.12
CA PRO A 104 -12.65 8.48 -9.26
C PRO A 104 -12.86 7.88 -7.87
N LEU A 105 -14.11 7.53 -7.57
CA LEU A 105 -14.51 6.77 -6.39
C LEU A 105 -13.95 5.32 -6.40
N ALA A 106 -12.74 5.10 -6.93
CA ALA A 106 -11.97 3.96 -6.49
C ALA A 106 -11.87 4.11 -4.97
N ASP A 107 -12.48 3.17 -4.24
CA ASP A 107 -12.56 3.09 -2.78
C ASP A 107 -13.80 3.71 -2.10
N ASP A 108 -14.91 3.95 -2.80
CA ASP A 108 -16.16 4.41 -2.17
C ASP A 108 -17.05 3.31 -1.60
N SER A 109 -16.83 2.10 -2.11
CA SER A 109 -17.47 0.87 -1.69
C SER A 109 -16.38 -0.14 -1.31
N PRO A 110 -16.64 -1.00 -0.32
CA PRO A 110 -15.82 -2.15 0.03
C PRO A 110 -15.39 -2.95 -1.20
N GLU A 111 -16.30 -3.17 -2.13
CA GLU A 111 -16.07 -3.98 -3.32
C GLU A 111 -15.14 -3.27 -4.30
N ALA A 112 -15.34 -1.97 -4.54
CA ALA A 112 -14.43 -1.18 -5.38
C ALA A 112 -13.03 -1.11 -4.75
N TYR A 113 -12.95 -0.87 -3.44
CA TYR A 113 -11.70 -0.85 -2.70
C TYR A 113 -10.94 -2.18 -2.84
N LEU A 114 -11.62 -3.30 -2.60
CA LEU A 114 -10.99 -4.62 -2.66
C LEU A 114 -10.50 -4.98 -4.08
N ARG A 115 -11.18 -4.50 -5.13
CA ARG A 115 -10.68 -4.61 -6.51
C ARG A 115 -9.44 -3.74 -6.76
N ALA A 116 -9.37 -2.56 -6.15
CA ALA A 116 -8.26 -1.62 -6.34
C ALA A 116 -7.02 -1.94 -5.49
N ALA A 117 -7.20 -2.53 -4.30
CA ALA A 117 -6.12 -2.78 -3.34
C ALA A 117 -4.90 -3.53 -3.91
N PRO A 118 -5.06 -4.61 -4.72
CA PRO A 118 -3.92 -5.24 -5.39
C PRO A 118 -3.19 -4.30 -6.36
N VAL A 119 -3.95 -3.50 -7.12
CA VAL A 119 -3.39 -2.52 -8.08
C VAL A 119 -2.57 -1.46 -7.34
N TYR A 120 -3.02 -1.02 -6.17
CA TYR A 120 -2.25 -0.09 -5.34
C TYR A 120 -0.89 -0.65 -4.95
N VAL A 121 -0.82 -1.91 -4.54
CA VAL A 121 0.46 -2.55 -4.21
C VAL A 121 1.34 -2.70 -5.44
N GLU A 122 0.78 -3.13 -6.58
CA GLU A 122 1.56 -3.23 -7.83
C GLU A 122 2.15 -1.87 -8.25
N GLN A 123 1.34 -0.81 -8.23
CA GLN A 123 1.80 0.54 -8.57
C GLN A 123 2.80 1.10 -7.56
N MET A 124 2.60 0.82 -6.26
CA MET A 124 3.48 1.25 -5.18
C MET A 124 4.92 0.75 -5.34
N TYR A 125 5.08 -0.47 -5.89
CA TYR A 125 6.36 -1.11 -6.14
C TYR A 125 6.78 -1.12 -7.62
N ALA A 126 6.06 -0.43 -8.51
CA ALA A 126 6.47 -0.35 -9.91
C ALA A 126 7.79 0.45 -10.09
N GLY A 127 8.47 0.20 -11.21
CA GLY A 127 9.66 0.95 -11.63
C GLY A 127 10.81 0.87 -10.62
N ALA A 128 11.32 2.02 -10.19
CA ALA A 128 12.52 2.12 -9.34
C ALA A 128 12.38 1.48 -7.95
N LYS A 129 11.16 1.14 -7.52
CA LYS A 129 10.86 0.48 -6.24
C LYS A 129 10.67 -1.03 -6.35
N ALA A 130 10.77 -1.63 -7.55
CA ALA A 130 10.49 -3.06 -7.77
C ALA A 130 11.33 -3.98 -6.88
N GLN A 131 12.58 -3.61 -6.61
CA GLN A 131 13.48 -4.35 -5.72
C GLN A 131 13.00 -4.44 -4.26
N LEU A 132 12.04 -3.58 -3.84
CA LEU A 132 11.48 -3.61 -2.49
C LEU A 132 10.29 -4.57 -2.36
N ARG A 133 9.79 -5.13 -3.46
CA ARG A 133 8.64 -6.03 -3.42
C ARG A 133 8.90 -7.29 -2.56
N PRO A 134 10.06 -7.97 -2.63
CA PRO A 134 10.33 -9.11 -1.76
C PRO A 134 10.32 -8.78 -0.26
N LEU A 135 10.78 -7.58 0.13
CA LEU A 135 10.72 -7.10 1.51
C LEU A 135 9.26 -6.94 1.98
N HIS A 136 8.43 -6.31 1.15
CA HIS A 136 7.00 -6.16 1.42
C HIS A 136 6.33 -7.53 1.59
N ASP A 137 6.58 -8.46 0.68
CA ASP A 137 5.92 -9.76 0.69
C ASP A 137 6.31 -10.58 1.93
N GLU A 138 7.58 -10.50 2.38
CA GLU A 138 8.02 -11.13 3.63
C GLU A 138 7.37 -10.49 4.87
N LEU A 139 7.24 -9.15 4.90
CA LEU A 139 6.51 -8.48 5.96
C LEU A 139 5.04 -8.94 5.98
N VAL A 140 4.36 -8.93 4.84
CA VAL A 140 2.96 -9.39 4.71
C VAL A 140 2.82 -10.83 5.20
N ARG A 141 3.75 -11.72 4.84
CA ARG A 141 3.77 -13.10 5.32
C ARG A 141 3.85 -13.18 6.85
N LEU A 142 4.76 -12.42 7.47
CA LEU A 142 4.90 -12.37 8.94
C LEU A 142 3.68 -11.78 9.63
N ILE A 143 3.11 -10.71 9.07
CA ILE A 143 1.95 -10.03 9.63
C ILE A 143 0.73 -10.94 9.66
N ARG A 144 0.51 -11.73 8.61
CA ARG A 144 -0.58 -12.72 8.57
C ARG A 144 -0.43 -13.85 9.59
N GLN A 145 0.77 -14.05 10.13
CA GLN A 145 1.04 -15.06 11.16
C GLN A 145 0.77 -14.54 12.58
N LEU A 146 0.52 -13.24 12.76
CA LEU A 146 0.26 -12.66 14.08
C LEU A 146 -1.13 -13.00 14.62
N GLY A 147 -2.14 -13.07 13.75
CA GLY A 147 -3.52 -13.39 14.13
C GLY A 147 -4.49 -13.35 12.97
N SER A 148 -5.66 -13.97 13.15
CA SER A 148 -6.74 -14.00 12.15
C SER A 148 -7.53 -12.70 12.05
N ASP A 149 -7.41 -11.81 13.04
CA ASP A 149 -8.05 -10.50 13.11
C ASP A 149 -7.20 -9.38 12.47
N VAL A 150 -6.05 -9.72 11.89
CA VAL A 150 -5.21 -8.81 11.13
C VAL A 150 -5.88 -8.42 9.81
N ARG A 151 -5.89 -7.12 9.55
CA ARG A 151 -6.43 -6.50 8.33
C ARG A 151 -5.33 -5.71 7.63
N ILE A 152 -4.96 -6.19 6.44
CA ILE A 152 -3.98 -5.52 5.57
C ILE A 152 -4.77 -4.64 4.61
N CYS A 153 -4.58 -3.32 4.70
CA CYS A 153 -5.42 -2.36 4.01
C CYS A 153 -4.57 -1.43 3.12
N PRO A 154 -4.11 -1.87 1.93
CA PRO A 154 -3.30 -1.05 1.04
C PRO A 154 -3.95 0.30 0.70
N CYS A 155 -3.13 1.34 0.74
CA CYS A 155 -3.39 2.63 0.13
C CYS A 155 -2.40 2.82 -1.03
N ARG A 156 -2.52 3.92 -1.79
CA ARG A 156 -1.65 4.18 -2.95
C ARG A 156 -0.16 4.27 -2.62
N THR A 157 0.19 4.72 -1.41
CA THR A 157 1.58 5.05 -1.04
C THR A 157 2.10 4.31 0.18
N ILE A 158 1.20 3.67 0.94
CA ILE A 158 1.50 2.94 2.18
C ILE A 158 0.56 1.75 2.32
N VAL A 159 0.96 0.75 3.10
CA VAL A 159 0.10 -0.38 3.48
C VAL A 159 -0.10 -0.37 5.00
N PRO A 160 -1.16 0.32 5.49
CA PRO A 160 -1.61 0.23 6.87
C PRO A 160 -1.98 -1.20 7.27
N LEU A 161 -1.66 -1.53 8.53
CA LEU A 161 -1.89 -2.83 9.15
C LEU A 161 -2.75 -2.61 10.39
N TYR A 162 -3.96 -3.14 10.34
CA TYR A 162 -4.97 -2.94 11.36
C TYR A 162 -5.25 -4.21 12.13
N ARG A 163 -5.62 -4.02 13.39
CA ARG A 163 -6.35 -4.99 14.20
C ARG A 163 -7.61 -4.31 14.72
N ARG A 164 -7.64 -3.84 15.98
CA ARG A 164 -8.65 -2.91 16.49
C ARG A 164 -8.38 -1.50 15.95
N HIS A 165 -7.12 -1.07 16.04
CA HIS A 165 -6.61 0.15 15.44
C HIS A 165 -5.41 -0.16 14.53
N VAL A 166 -4.83 0.88 13.93
CA VAL A 166 -3.57 0.72 13.18
C VAL A 166 -2.46 0.39 14.17
N PHE A 167 -1.78 -0.74 13.98
CA PHE A 167 -0.67 -1.15 14.85
C PHE A 167 0.67 -1.08 14.12
N ALA A 168 0.66 -1.10 12.79
CA ALA A 168 1.86 -0.95 11.98
C ALA A 168 1.51 -0.40 10.59
N GLU A 169 2.52 0.08 9.87
CA GLU A 169 2.39 0.50 8.47
C GLU A 169 3.66 0.12 7.68
N ILE A 170 3.48 -0.36 6.45
CA ILE A 170 4.58 -0.58 5.50
C ILE A 170 4.63 0.60 4.56
N LYS A 171 5.72 1.37 4.60
CA LYS A 171 5.90 2.55 3.74
C LYS A 171 7.18 2.43 2.90
N PRO A 172 7.11 2.28 1.57
CA PRO A 172 8.28 2.39 0.70
C PRO A 172 8.71 3.86 0.59
N ALA A 173 9.43 4.31 1.61
CA ALA A 173 9.79 5.70 1.85
C ALA A 173 10.77 6.24 0.80
N THR A 174 11.61 5.38 0.22
CA THR A 174 12.54 5.74 -0.86
C THR A 174 12.54 4.65 -1.95
N GLN A 175 13.38 4.80 -2.98
CA GLN A 175 13.58 3.77 -4.01
C GLN A 175 14.24 2.49 -3.47
N ARG A 176 14.93 2.57 -2.32
CA ARG A 176 15.77 1.48 -1.78
C ARG A 176 15.44 1.11 -0.34
N ARG A 177 14.35 1.64 0.23
CA ARG A 177 14.03 1.45 1.64
C ARG A 177 12.54 1.43 1.90
N ILE A 178 12.13 0.49 2.74
CA ILE A 178 10.86 0.47 3.44
C ILE A 178 11.08 0.98 4.86
N ASP A 179 10.28 1.96 5.27
CA ASP A 179 10.12 2.31 6.68
C ASP A 179 8.94 1.44 7.20
N LEU A 180 9.23 0.52 8.12
CA LEU A 180 8.21 -0.21 8.87
C LEU A 180 7.82 0.62 10.09
N GLY A 181 6.69 1.30 10.02
CA GLY A 181 6.13 2.05 11.13
C GLY A 181 5.43 1.13 12.13
N LEU A 182 5.58 1.40 13.43
CA LEU A 182 5.05 0.58 14.52
C LEU A 182 4.39 1.44 15.62
N ALA A 183 3.29 0.93 16.16
CA ALA A 183 2.59 1.49 17.32
C ALA A 183 3.19 0.96 18.63
N LEU A 184 4.35 1.49 19.03
CA LEU A 184 5.06 1.03 20.23
C LEU A 184 4.97 2.03 21.39
N GLY A 185 4.04 3.00 21.38
CA GLY A 185 3.73 3.84 22.55
C GLY A 185 4.98 4.43 23.21
N GLU A 186 5.23 4.03 24.46
CA GLU A 186 6.37 4.48 25.29
C GLU A 186 7.68 3.69 25.12
N GLU A 187 7.80 2.81 24.13
CA GLU A 187 9.04 2.11 23.84
C GLU A 187 10.19 3.11 23.60
N PRO A 188 11.39 2.92 24.17
CA PRO A 188 12.49 3.85 23.98
C PRO A 188 12.99 3.84 22.54
N PHE A 189 13.34 5.01 22.03
CA PHE A 189 14.03 5.12 20.75
C PHE A 189 15.45 4.59 20.86
N THR A 190 15.94 4.01 19.77
CA THR A 190 17.32 3.50 19.66
C THR A 190 17.91 3.90 18.31
N THR A 191 19.16 3.53 18.05
CA THR A 191 19.77 3.72 16.72
C THR A 191 19.05 2.95 15.61
N ARG A 192 18.31 1.88 15.95
CA ARG A 192 17.55 1.06 15.00
C ARG A 192 16.06 1.35 14.99
N LEU A 193 15.51 1.74 16.15
CA LEU A 193 14.10 2.05 16.33
C LEU A 193 13.94 3.57 16.45
N LEU A 194 13.65 4.21 15.33
CA LEU A 194 13.67 5.66 15.17
C LEU A 194 12.29 6.28 15.44
N ASP A 195 12.27 7.57 15.74
CA ASP A 195 11.04 8.36 15.83
C ASP A 195 10.46 8.66 14.44
N THR A 196 9.14 8.55 14.30
CA THR A 196 8.39 8.99 13.11
C THR A 196 7.98 10.45 13.20
N GLY A 197 8.12 11.09 14.37
CA GLY A 197 7.46 12.33 14.75
C GLY A 197 5.98 12.14 15.09
N GLY A 198 5.49 10.90 15.11
CA GLY A 198 4.09 10.56 15.33
C GLY A 198 3.61 10.94 16.73
N ARG A 199 4.48 10.78 17.75
CA ARG A 199 4.15 11.11 19.14
C ARG A 199 3.78 12.59 19.30
N ALA A 200 4.58 13.49 18.75
CA ALA A 200 4.31 14.94 18.78
C ALA A 200 2.99 15.31 18.08
N LYS A 201 2.57 14.52 17.08
CA LYS A 201 1.32 14.69 16.32
C LYS A 201 0.14 13.91 16.91
N LYS A 202 0.28 13.30 18.09
CA LYS A 202 -0.71 12.40 18.71
C LYS A 202 -1.14 11.24 17.78
N HIS A 203 -0.22 10.77 16.93
CA HIS A 203 -0.42 9.66 16.02
C HIS A 203 0.01 8.34 16.67
N ARG A 204 -0.71 7.24 16.38
CA ARG A 204 -0.45 5.92 16.99
C ARG A 204 0.84 5.26 16.50
N ILE A 205 1.21 5.48 15.23
CA ILE A 205 2.50 5.04 14.68
C ILE A 205 3.60 6.03 15.11
N THR A 206 4.34 5.67 16.16
CA THR A 206 5.35 6.51 16.81
C THR A 206 6.78 6.12 16.45
N HIS A 207 7.00 4.85 16.12
CA HIS A 207 8.33 4.31 15.85
C HIS A 207 8.44 3.82 14.42
N LYS A 208 9.66 3.76 13.91
CA LYS A 208 9.94 3.09 12.64
C LYS A 208 11.28 2.37 12.64
N VAL A 209 11.33 1.31 11.86
CA VAL A 209 12.57 0.61 11.51
C VAL A 209 12.80 0.76 10.01
N LEU A 210 14.05 1.00 9.63
CA LEU A 210 14.48 1.21 8.26
C LEU A 210 14.94 -0.13 7.68
N LEU A 211 14.26 -0.62 6.64
CA LEU A 211 14.51 -1.91 6.02
C LEU A 211 14.96 -1.72 4.57
N THR A 212 16.13 -2.23 4.25
CA THR A 212 16.77 -2.14 2.92
C THR A 212 17.01 -3.52 2.30
N SER A 213 17.00 -4.58 3.10
CA SER A 213 17.23 -5.96 2.69
C SER A 213 16.48 -6.96 3.58
N LEU A 214 16.26 -8.18 3.09
CA LEU A 214 15.55 -9.21 3.86
C LEU A 214 16.23 -9.58 5.18
N THR A 215 17.56 -9.42 5.27
CA THR A 215 18.31 -9.66 6.51
C THR A 215 18.00 -8.63 7.60
N ASP A 216 17.47 -7.46 7.23
CA ASP A 216 17.04 -6.45 8.20
C ASP A 216 15.79 -6.91 8.97
N ILE A 217 15.04 -7.89 8.45
CA ILE A 217 13.86 -8.51 9.09
C ILE A 217 14.31 -9.65 10.02
N ASP A 218 15.08 -9.28 11.04
CA ASP A 218 15.60 -10.20 12.04
C ASP A 218 14.66 -10.45 13.23
N LEU A 219 15.15 -11.13 14.26
CA LEU A 219 14.39 -11.43 15.47
C LEU A 219 13.93 -10.16 16.20
N GLN A 220 14.70 -9.08 16.17
CA GLN A 220 14.35 -7.85 16.86
C GLN A 220 13.18 -7.15 16.16
N VAL A 221 13.22 -7.07 14.82
CA VAL A 221 12.10 -6.52 14.02
C VAL A 221 10.84 -7.36 14.20
N LYS A 222 10.96 -8.69 14.18
CA LYS A 222 9.82 -9.60 14.42
C LYS A 222 9.23 -9.42 15.81
N ARG A 223 10.07 -9.23 16.84
CA ARG A 223 9.64 -8.96 18.21
C ARG A 223 8.86 -7.66 18.31
N TRP A 224 9.38 -6.56 17.76
CA TRP A 224 8.67 -5.28 17.79
C TRP A 224 7.36 -5.31 17.00
N LEU A 225 7.34 -5.97 15.85
CA LEU A 225 6.12 -6.15 15.06
C LEU A 225 5.05 -6.91 15.86
N LYS A 226 5.44 -8.01 16.53
CA LYS A 226 4.55 -8.78 17.41
C LYS A 226 4.06 -7.94 18.59
N GLN A 227 4.96 -7.20 19.25
CA GLN A 227 4.64 -6.33 20.37
C GLN A 227 3.64 -5.23 19.99
N ALA A 228 3.80 -4.59 18.83
CA ALA A 228 2.85 -3.59 18.35
C ALA A 228 1.46 -4.19 18.13
N TYR A 229 1.38 -5.42 17.60
CA TYR A 229 0.13 -6.16 17.42
C TYR A 229 -0.54 -6.54 18.76
N GLU A 230 0.24 -7.01 19.73
CA GLU A 230 -0.26 -7.42 21.06
C GLU A 230 -0.82 -6.22 21.84
N ARG A 231 -0.09 -5.09 21.85
CA ARG A 231 -0.53 -3.84 22.51
C ARG A 231 -1.82 -3.24 21.95
N ASP A 232 -2.21 -3.60 20.73
CA ASP A 232 -3.50 -3.18 20.18
C ASP A 232 -4.69 -4.03 20.69
N GLY A 233 -4.43 -5.15 21.37
CA GLY A 233 -5.45 -5.97 22.03
C GLY A 233 -5.53 -5.82 23.54
N GLU A 234 -4.54 -5.20 24.15
CA GLU A 234 -4.59 -4.79 25.55
C GLU A 234 -5.55 -3.59 25.65
N ALA A 235 -6.60 -3.74 26.46
CA ALA A 235 -7.66 -2.76 26.64
C ALA A 235 -7.26 -1.63 27.58
#